data_AF-A0A9N9X996-F1
#
_entry.id   AF-A0A9N9X996-F1
#
_cell.length_a   1.000
_cell.length_b   1.000
_cell.length_c   1.000
_cell.angle_alpha   90.00
_cell.angle_beta   90.00
_cell.angle_gamma   90.00
#
_symmetry.space_group_name_H-M   'P 1'
#
loop_
_entity.id
_entity.type
_entity.pdbx_description
1 polymer ?
#
loop_
_entity_poly.entity_id
_entity_poly.type
_entity_poly.pdbx_seq_one_letter_code
_entity_poly.pdbx_strand_id
1 'polypeptide(L)'
;MSVLVKVAERLENLNIDLCLPRVNKFMKNRPNPDIHSSTEYFRITIYIPLLESIISDIECRFQQETMDVFNLQICVLAILIHLNGDDIHSAVEILIAKYGSLFETVRDVLKSTFLAELHLLKMRWKHSKESEIPSDDLNALIQCDEMMYPIINKILKILCTLPVSIASEERSFSGLRRLKSWLRANMSEERLTGLALMHFHKDIVFNEDNIIERFAKSGVSRNIEFVM
;
A
#
# COMPACT_ATOMS: atom_id res chain seq x y z
N MET A 1 -3.88 -8.74 -30.68
CA MET A 1 -4.53 -9.90 -31.32
C MET A 1 -4.23 -11.26 -30.64
N SER A 2 -3.64 -11.35 -29.43
CA SER A 2 -3.16 -12.65 -28.91
C SER A 2 -3.92 -13.24 -27.70
N VAL A 3 -4.75 -12.49 -26.96
CA VAL A 3 -5.36 -13.01 -25.72
C VAL A 3 -6.64 -13.81 -25.99
N LEU A 4 -7.57 -13.28 -26.79
CA LEU A 4 -8.84 -13.96 -27.08
C LEU A 4 -8.66 -15.26 -27.87
N VAL A 5 -7.65 -15.33 -28.74
CA VAL A 5 -7.29 -16.56 -29.47
C VAL A 5 -6.75 -17.62 -28.50
N LYS A 6 -5.85 -17.25 -27.58
CA LYS A 6 -5.36 -18.14 -26.52
C LYS A 6 -6.47 -18.61 -25.57
N VAL A 7 -7.46 -17.77 -25.31
CA VAL A 7 -8.64 -18.15 -24.51
C VAL A 7 -9.49 -19.15 -25.29
N ALA A 8 -9.73 -18.93 -26.59
CA ALA A 8 -10.45 -19.87 -27.44
C ALA A 8 -9.75 -21.25 -27.52
N GLU A 9 -8.43 -21.27 -27.78
CA GLU A 9 -7.62 -22.51 -27.77
C GLU A 9 -7.70 -23.24 -26.42
N ARG A 10 -7.71 -22.49 -25.30
CA ARG A 10 -7.80 -23.08 -23.97
C ARG A 10 -9.20 -23.59 -23.63
N LEU A 11 -10.25 -23.00 -24.19
CA LEU A 11 -11.62 -23.47 -24.06
C LEU A 11 -11.85 -24.74 -24.91
N GLU A 12 -11.26 -24.81 -26.10
CA GLU A 12 -11.24 -26.02 -26.93
C GLU A 12 -10.55 -27.18 -26.19
N ASN A 13 -9.39 -26.93 -25.57
CA ASN A 13 -8.69 -27.92 -24.74
C ASN A 13 -9.51 -28.41 -23.52
N LEU A 14 -10.53 -27.65 -23.10
CA LEU A 14 -11.41 -27.99 -21.99
C LEU A 14 -12.77 -28.56 -22.45
N ASN A 15 -12.98 -28.75 -23.76
CA ASN A 15 -14.26 -29.10 -24.37
C ASN A 15 -15.42 -28.15 -23.97
N ILE A 16 -15.13 -26.84 -23.89
CA ILE A 16 -16.12 -25.81 -23.58
C ILE A 16 -16.38 -24.97 -24.83
N ASP A 17 -17.60 -25.00 -25.36
CA ASP A 17 -17.99 -24.18 -26.49
C ASP A 17 -18.20 -22.71 -26.09
N LEU A 18 -17.61 -21.79 -26.86
CA LEU A 18 -17.77 -20.35 -26.66
C LEU A 18 -19.13 -19.87 -27.22
N CYS A 19 -20.20 -20.05 -26.44
CA CYS A 19 -21.54 -19.61 -26.80
C CYS A 19 -21.83 -18.16 -26.35
N LEU A 20 -22.76 -17.50 -27.05
CA LEU A 20 -23.31 -16.21 -26.62
C LEU A 20 -24.08 -16.39 -25.30
N PRO A 21 -23.79 -15.61 -24.26
CA PRO A 21 -24.57 -15.64 -23.03
C PRO A 21 -25.97 -15.04 -23.30
N ARG A 22 -26.94 -15.46 -22.48
CA ARG A 22 -28.32 -14.97 -22.59
C ARG A 22 -28.37 -13.44 -22.45
N VAL A 23 -28.88 -12.77 -23.47
CA VAL A 23 -29.03 -11.31 -23.49
C VAL A 23 -30.46 -10.94 -23.08
N ASN A 24 -30.60 -10.09 -22.05
CA ASN A 24 -31.91 -9.57 -21.63
C ASN A 24 -32.27 -8.34 -22.47
N LYS A 25 -33.54 -8.22 -22.88
CA LYS A 25 -34.04 -7.06 -23.66
C LYS A 25 -33.91 -5.74 -22.91
N PHE A 26 -33.94 -5.79 -21.58
CA PHE A 26 -33.77 -4.63 -20.71
C PHE A 26 -32.52 -4.82 -19.85
N MET A 27 -31.53 -3.95 -20.06
CA MET A 27 -30.34 -3.85 -19.23
C MET A 27 -30.28 -2.45 -18.64
N LYS A 28 -30.12 -2.34 -17.33
CA LYS A 28 -30.07 -1.04 -16.62
C LYS A 28 -28.69 -0.37 -16.69
N ASN A 29 -27.62 -1.17 -16.69
CA ASN A 29 -26.25 -0.66 -16.49
C ASN A 29 -25.39 -0.71 -17.76
N ARG A 30 -25.86 -1.33 -18.85
CA ARG A 30 -25.14 -1.39 -20.13
C ARG A 30 -26.08 -1.64 -21.31
N PRO A 31 -25.81 -1.10 -22.51
CA PRO A 31 -26.55 -1.44 -23.72
C PRO A 31 -26.18 -2.84 -24.23
N ASN A 32 -27.08 -3.45 -25.00
CA ASN A 32 -26.76 -4.66 -25.77
C ASN A 32 -26.05 -4.22 -27.06
N PRO A 33 -24.78 -4.60 -27.26
CA PRO A 33 -24.09 -4.28 -28.51
C PRO A 33 -24.78 -5.03 -29.68
N ASP A 34 -24.71 -4.46 -30.87
CA ASP A 34 -25.05 -5.19 -32.10
C ASP A 34 -23.86 -6.10 -32.43
N ILE A 35 -24.07 -7.43 -32.44
CA ILE A 35 -22.96 -8.40 -32.46
C ILE A 35 -23.19 -9.45 -33.53
N HIS A 36 -22.12 -9.83 -34.24
CA HIS A 36 -22.15 -10.89 -35.25
C HIS A 36 -21.49 -12.21 -34.81
N SER A 37 -20.73 -12.23 -33.70
CA SER A 37 -20.04 -13.43 -33.17
C SER A 37 -19.90 -13.46 -31.64
N SER A 38 -19.78 -14.64 -31.03
CA SER A 38 -19.52 -14.80 -29.59
C SER A 38 -18.20 -14.19 -29.14
N THR A 39 -17.16 -14.25 -29.97
CA THR A 39 -15.85 -13.63 -29.70
C THR A 39 -15.95 -12.11 -29.64
N GLU A 40 -16.77 -11.51 -30.50
CA GLU A 40 -17.02 -10.08 -30.56
C GLU A 40 -17.82 -9.60 -29.34
N TYR A 41 -18.79 -10.39 -28.88
CA TYR A 41 -19.53 -10.11 -27.65
C TYR A 41 -18.59 -10.00 -26.44
N PHE A 42 -17.74 -11.00 -26.22
CA PHE A 42 -16.82 -11.02 -25.08
C PHE A 42 -15.75 -9.92 -25.19
N ARG A 43 -15.32 -9.60 -26.41
CA ARG A 43 -14.40 -8.49 -26.66
C ARG A 43 -14.99 -7.15 -26.20
N ILE A 44 -16.21 -6.83 -26.65
CA ILE A 44 -16.85 -5.53 -26.37
C ILE A 44 -17.34 -5.46 -24.92
N THR A 45 -17.88 -6.55 -24.39
CA THR A 45 -18.63 -6.53 -23.14
C THR A 45 -17.75 -6.76 -21.91
N ILE A 46 -16.63 -7.46 -22.07
CA ILE A 46 -15.75 -7.85 -20.96
C ILE A 46 -14.34 -7.30 -21.18
N TYR A 47 -13.72 -7.66 -22.31
CA TYR A 47 -12.29 -7.39 -22.51
C TYR A 47 -11.99 -5.89 -22.58
N ILE A 48 -12.73 -5.12 -23.39
CA ILE A 48 -12.53 -3.67 -23.52
C ILE A 48 -12.80 -2.95 -22.18
N PRO A 49 -13.97 -3.12 -21.52
CA PRO A 49 -14.23 -2.46 -20.23
C PRO A 49 -13.23 -2.84 -19.14
N LEU A 50 -12.76 -4.10 -19.12
CA LEU A 50 -11.72 -4.53 -18.19
C LEU A 50 -10.40 -3.81 -18.46
N LEU A 51 -9.99 -3.72 -19.73
CA LEU A 51 -8.78 -2.99 -20.08
C LEU A 51 -8.89 -1.50 -19.76
N GLU A 52 -10.02 -0.87 -20.08
CA GLU A 52 -10.29 0.53 -19.76
C GLU A 52 -10.26 0.76 -18.24
N SER A 53 -10.83 -0.15 -17.45
CA SER A 53 -10.75 -0.10 -15.98
C SER A 53 -9.31 -0.21 -15.51
N ILE A 54 -8.52 -1.17 -16.03
CA ILE A 54 -7.11 -1.33 -15.63
C ILE A 54 -6.29 -0.10 -16.01
N ILE A 55 -6.49 0.45 -17.20
CA ILE A 55 -5.83 1.68 -17.64
C ILE A 55 -6.20 2.82 -16.71
N SER A 56 -7.50 3.02 -16.44
CA SER A 56 -8.00 4.05 -15.55
C SER A 56 -7.46 3.91 -14.13
N ASP A 57 -7.38 2.68 -13.60
CA ASP A 57 -6.82 2.41 -12.28
C ASP A 57 -5.32 2.74 -12.22
N ILE A 58 -4.56 2.39 -13.27
CA ILE A 58 -3.13 2.73 -13.39
C ILE A 58 -2.96 4.25 -13.50
N GLU A 59 -3.71 4.91 -14.38
CA GLU A 59 -3.66 6.35 -14.56
C GLU A 59 -4.02 7.08 -13.27
N CYS A 60 -5.07 6.66 -12.57
CA CYS A 60 -5.49 7.19 -11.28
C CYS A 60 -4.41 7.00 -10.20
N ARG A 61 -3.77 5.84 -10.17
CA ARG A 61 -2.72 5.54 -9.18
C ARG A 61 -1.45 6.35 -9.40
N PHE A 62 -1.09 6.65 -10.66
CA PHE A 62 0.13 7.40 -11.01
C PHE A 62 -0.17 8.82 -11.48
N GLN A 63 -1.27 9.43 -11.02
CA GLN A 63 -1.55 10.84 -11.27
C GLN A 63 -0.44 11.74 -10.70
N GLN A 64 -0.28 12.92 -11.29
CA GLN A 64 0.73 13.89 -10.88
C GLN A 64 0.67 14.19 -9.38
N GLU A 65 -0.53 14.31 -8.81
CA GLU A 65 -0.71 14.54 -7.38
C GLU A 65 -0.10 13.42 -6.53
N THR A 66 -0.23 12.16 -6.95
CA THR A 66 0.37 11.02 -6.27
C THR A 66 1.88 11.00 -6.50
N MET A 67 2.34 11.30 -7.72
CA MET A 67 3.75 11.40 -8.07
C MET A 67 4.47 12.47 -7.26
N ASP A 68 3.83 13.60 -6.97
CA ASP A 68 4.39 14.67 -6.16
C ASP A 68 4.64 14.23 -4.71
N VAL A 69 3.90 13.24 -4.19
CA VAL A 69 4.13 12.65 -2.87
C VAL A 69 5.44 11.87 -2.85
N PHE A 70 5.80 11.20 -3.94
CA PHE A 70 7.07 10.47 -4.03
C PHE A 70 8.29 11.40 -3.92
N ASN A 71 8.15 12.70 -4.18
CA ASN A 71 9.23 13.67 -3.94
C ASN A 71 9.64 13.75 -2.46
N LEU A 72 8.79 13.34 -1.50
CA LEU A 72 9.14 13.24 -0.08
C LEU A 72 10.33 12.30 0.17
N GLN A 73 10.55 11.34 -0.74
CA GLN A 73 11.67 10.41 -0.68
C GLN A 73 13.04 11.09 -0.83
N ILE A 74 13.10 12.37 -1.23
CA ILE A 74 14.34 13.15 -1.19
C ILE A 74 14.95 13.26 0.20
N CYS A 75 14.13 13.12 1.25
CA CYS A 75 14.59 13.10 2.63
C CYS A 75 15.20 11.74 3.03
N VAL A 76 15.03 10.70 2.22
CA VAL A 76 15.65 9.39 2.40
C VAL A 76 17.08 9.45 1.87
N LEU A 77 18.04 9.18 2.76
CA LEU A 77 19.48 9.38 2.50
C LEU A 77 19.98 8.57 1.31
N ALA A 78 19.49 7.34 1.14
CA ALA A 78 19.87 6.47 0.02
C ALA A 78 19.54 7.11 -1.33
N ILE A 79 18.51 7.95 -1.43
CA ILE A 79 18.14 8.63 -2.66
C ILE A 79 18.89 9.96 -2.78
N LEU A 80 18.96 10.73 -1.68
CA LEU A 80 19.56 12.07 -1.64
C LEU A 80 21.02 12.12 -2.13
N ILE A 81 21.81 11.08 -1.85
CA ILE A 81 23.23 11.02 -2.23
C ILE A 81 23.41 11.01 -3.74
N HIS A 82 22.50 10.38 -4.47
CA HIS A 82 22.57 10.20 -5.92
C HIS A 82 21.95 11.35 -6.73
N LEU A 83 21.17 12.23 -6.11
CA LEU A 83 20.51 13.34 -6.80
C LEU A 83 21.47 14.50 -7.10
N ASN A 84 21.25 15.20 -8.20
CA ASN A 84 21.99 16.44 -8.52
C ASN A 84 21.37 17.65 -7.82
N GLY A 85 22.09 18.78 -7.79
CA GLY A 85 21.61 20.01 -7.16
C GLY A 85 20.31 20.54 -7.77
N ASP A 86 20.17 20.45 -9.09
CA ASP A 86 18.99 20.93 -9.82
C ASP A 86 17.75 20.07 -9.50
N ASP A 87 17.90 18.73 -9.50
CA ASP A 87 16.83 17.80 -9.13
C ASP A 87 16.33 18.04 -7.69
N ILE A 88 17.26 18.31 -6.78
CA ILE A 88 16.94 18.64 -5.38
C ILE A 88 16.12 19.94 -5.32
N HIS A 89 16.52 20.95 -6.09
CA HIS A 89 15.83 22.24 -6.10
C HIS A 89 14.40 22.11 -6.62
N SER A 90 14.21 21.39 -7.73
CA SER A 90 12.88 21.15 -8.30
C SER A 90 11.98 20.35 -7.36
N ALA A 91 12.49 19.29 -6.72
CA ALA A 91 11.73 18.51 -5.75
C ALA A 91 11.31 19.36 -4.54
N VAL A 92 12.22 20.19 -4.02
CA VAL A 92 11.94 21.10 -2.90
C VAL A 92 10.85 22.11 -3.26
N GLU A 93 10.84 22.65 -4.47
CA GLU A 93 9.77 23.56 -4.90
C GLU A 93 8.39 22.90 -4.89
N ILE A 94 8.30 21.68 -5.43
CA ILE A 94 7.06 20.90 -5.44
C ILE A 94 6.59 20.60 -4.00
N LEU A 95 7.52 20.18 -3.14
CA LEU A 95 7.22 19.88 -1.73
C LEU A 95 6.75 21.11 -0.96
N ILE A 96 7.36 22.28 -1.19
CA ILE A 96 6.95 23.52 -0.52
C ILE A 96 5.61 24.01 -1.05
N ALA A 97 5.33 23.85 -2.34
CA ALA A 97 4.02 24.19 -2.90
C ALA A 97 2.91 23.34 -2.26
N LYS A 98 3.17 22.06 -1.99
CA LYS A 98 2.18 21.11 -1.46
C LYS A 98 2.07 21.09 0.07
N TYR A 99 3.20 21.08 0.76
CA TYR A 99 3.30 20.90 2.21
C TYR A 99 3.74 22.17 2.95
N GLY A 100 4.02 23.27 2.25
CA GLY A 100 4.51 24.50 2.87
C GLY A 100 3.57 25.09 3.92
N SER A 101 2.27 24.88 3.79
CA SER A 101 1.27 25.31 4.79
C SER A 101 1.36 24.55 6.13
N LEU A 102 2.01 23.39 6.15
CA LEU A 102 2.26 22.64 7.39
C LEU A 102 3.38 23.26 8.23
N PHE A 103 4.16 24.16 7.63
CA PHE A 103 5.23 24.86 8.31
C PHE A 103 4.75 26.29 8.59
N GLU A 104 4.75 26.68 9.86
CA GLU A 104 4.40 28.04 10.32
C GLU A 104 5.53 29.05 9.99
N THR A 105 5.98 29.08 8.74
CA THR A 105 7.16 29.83 8.30
C THR A 105 6.93 30.41 6.90
N VAL A 106 7.53 31.57 6.63
CA VAL A 106 7.48 32.23 5.32
C VAL A 106 8.09 31.31 4.25
N ARG A 107 7.42 31.17 3.10
CA ARG A 107 7.79 30.24 2.02
C ARG A 107 9.27 30.31 1.61
N ASP A 108 9.80 31.52 1.43
CA ASP A 108 11.18 31.71 0.96
C ASP A 108 12.21 31.32 2.04
N VAL A 109 11.87 31.61 3.30
CA VAL A 109 12.68 31.18 4.46
C VAL A 109 12.65 29.66 4.56
N LEU A 110 11.46 29.05 4.48
CA LEU A 110 11.31 27.59 4.47
C LEU A 110 12.13 26.93 3.36
N LYS A 111 12.10 27.50 2.14
CA LYS A 111 12.88 27.00 1.00
C LYS A 111 14.37 27.02 1.26
N SER A 112 14.89 28.16 1.69
CA SER A 112 16.32 28.32 1.97
C SER A 112 16.79 27.43 3.14
N THR A 113 16.01 27.35 4.22
CA THR A 113 16.33 26.48 5.37
C THR A 113 16.28 24.99 4.98
N PHE A 114 15.27 24.57 4.22
CA PHE A 114 15.16 23.17 3.81
C PHE A 114 16.31 22.74 2.89
N LEU A 115 16.69 23.58 1.92
CA LEU A 115 17.86 23.32 1.07
C LEU A 115 19.16 23.24 1.88
N ALA A 116 19.32 24.10 2.89
CA ALA A 116 20.48 24.06 3.78
C ALA A 116 20.53 22.77 4.61
N GLU A 117 19.40 22.34 5.19
CA GLU A 117 19.30 21.07 5.91
C GLU A 117 19.65 19.88 5.01
N LEU A 118 19.11 19.82 3.79
CA LEU A 118 19.39 18.75 2.83
C LEU A 118 20.88 18.73 2.43
N HIS A 119 21.49 19.90 2.24
CA HIS A 119 22.91 20.00 1.95
C HIS A 119 23.76 19.46 3.11
N LEU A 120 23.46 19.87 4.35
CA LEU A 120 24.15 19.39 5.55
C LEU A 120 23.99 17.88 5.74
N LEU A 121 22.78 17.36 5.53
CA LEU A 121 22.50 15.93 5.59
C LEU A 121 23.30 15.19 4.52
N LYS A 122 23.30 15.66 3.28
CA LYS A 122 24.09 15.08 2.21
C LYS A 122 25.59 15.07 2.54
N MET A 123 26.13 16.15 3.09
CA MET A 123 27.55 16.24 3.46
C MET A 123 27.92 15.30 4.60
N ARG A 124 27.05 15.14 5.61
CA ARG A 124 27.25 14.19 6.71
C ARG A 124 27.45 12.76 6.20
N TRP A 125 26.70 12.37 5.18
CA TRP A 125 26.66 10.98 4.70
C TRP A 125 27.56 10.69 3.49
N LYS A 126 28.09 11.71 2.81
CA LYS A 126 29.11 11.53 1.76
C LYS A 126 30.38 10.83 2.23
N HIS A 127 30.70 10.90 3.52
CA HIS A 127 31.90 10.31 4.12
C HIS A 127 31.61 9.02 4.92
N SER A 128 30.35 8.62 5.00
CA SER A 128 29.94 7.40 5.72
C SER A 128 30.00 6.19 4.79
N LYS A 129 30.12 4.97 5.34
CA LYS A 129 30.11 3.76 4.51
C LYS A 129 28.69 3.50 3.98
N GLU A 130 28.57 2.99 2.76
CA GLU A 130 27.26 2.68 2.15
C GLU A 130 26.39 1.76 3.02
N SER A 131 27.02 0.85 3.78
CA SER A 131 26.35 -0.06 4.72
C SER A 131 25.68 0.63 5.91
N GLU A 132 26.05 1.87 6.22
CA GLU A 132 25.50 2.64 7.34
C GLU A 132 24.34 3.54 6.90
N ILE A 133 24.11 3.69 5.60
CA ILE A 133 23.07 4.57 5.06
C ILE A 133 21.70 3.87 5.22
N PRO A 134 20.75 4.50 5.93
CA PRO A 134 19.38 4.01 5.99
C PRO A 134 18.75 3.98 4.60
N SER A 135 18.39 2.78 4.14
CA SER A 135 17.56 2.57 2.96
C SER A 135 16.06 2.64 3.27
N ASP A 136 15.70 2.57 4.54
CA ASP A 136 14.32 2.49 5.03
C ASP A 136 13.91 3.80 5.71
N ASP A 137 12.66 4.22 5.49
CA ASP A 137 12.10 5.51 5.93
C ASP A 137 12.12 5.62 7.47
N LEU A 138 11.82 4.51 8.16
CA LEU A 138 11.83 4.44 9.63
C LEU A 138 13.23 4.58 10.20
N ASN A 139 14.21 3.90 9.60
CA ASN A 139 15.60 4.01 10.03
C ASN A 139 16.16 5.41 9.75
N ALA A 140 15.77 6.03 8.62
CA ALA A 140 16.12 7.41 8.31
C ALA A 140 15.55 8.37 9.37
N LEU A 141 14.31 8.16 9.82
CA LEU A 141 13.70 8.96 10.89
C LEU A 141 14.42 8.80 12.23
N ILE A 142 14.78 7.57 12.62
CA ILE A 142 15.47 7.28 13.90
C ILE A 142 16.86 7.96 13.96
N GLN A 143 17.57 7.99 12.83
CA GLN A 143 18.91 8.58 12.75
C GLN A 143 18.90 10.10 12.49
N CYS A 144 17.73 10.66 12.21
CA CYS A 144 17.54 12.09 11.98
C CYS A 144 17.38 12.83 13.31
N ASP A 145 18.39 13.63 13.64
CA ASP A 145 18.35 14.51 14.82
C ASP A 145 17.37 15.67 14.58
N GLU A 146 16.30 15.74 15.38
CA GLU A 146 15.23 16.73 15.27
C GLU A 146 15.72 18.17 15.53
N MET A 147 16.78 18.36 16.33
CA MET A 147 17.35 19.68 16.62
C MET A 147 18.19 20.20 15.44
N MET A 148 18.91 19.31 14.77
CA MET A 148 19.75 19.67 13.62
C MET A 148 18.96 19.75 12.31
N TYR A 149 17.94 18.92 12.14
CA TYR A 149 17.17 18.82 10.89
C TYR A 149 15.65 18.86 11.14
N PRO A 150 15.11 19.94 11.72
CA PRO A 150 13.70 20.01 12.10
C PRO A 150 12.73 19.89 10.92
N ILE A 151 13.08 20.43 9.75
CA ILE A 151 12.22 20.34 8.55
C ILE A 151 12.24 18.91 8.02
N ILE A 152 13.43 18.33 7.86
CA ILE A 152 13.58 16.96 7.37
C ILE A 152 12.90 15.96 8.32
N ASN A 153 13.04 16.14 9.64
CA ASN A 153 12.41 15.27 10.62
C ASN A 153 10.87 15.27 10.49
N LYS A 154 10.26 16.46 10.33
CA LYS A 154 8.81 16.58 10.08
C LYS A 154 8.41 15.91 8.76
N ILE A 155 9.18 16.09 7.69
CA ILE A 155 8.91 15.46 6.39
C ILE A 155 9.02 13.94 6.47
N LEU A 156 10.03 13.41 7.16
CA LEU A 156 10.19 11.97 7.40
C LEU A 156 9.03 11.39 8.23
N LYS A 157 8.55 12.12 9.23
CA LYS A 157 7.34 11.74 9.98
C LYS A 157 6.12 11.65 9.05
N ILE A 158 5.91 12.64 8.18
CA ILE A 158 4.84 12.61 7.17
C ILE A 158 5.01 11.38 6.27
N LEU A 159 6.21 11.15 5.74
CA LEU A 159 6.51 10.01 4.87
C LEU A 159 6.19 8.66 5.55
N CYS A 160 6.62 8.47 6.80
CA CYS A 160 6.36 7.24 7.56
C CYS A 160 4.86 7.03 7.88
N THR A 161 4.07 8.10 7.92
CA THR A 161 2.61 8.02 8.16
C THR A 161 1.79 7.88 6.88
N LEU A 162 2.39 8.12 5.71
CA LEU A 162 1.69 8.00 4.45
C LEU A 162 1.60 6.53 4.05
N PRO A 163 0.42 6.06 3.58
CA PRO A 163 0.27 4.71 3.06
C PRO A 163 0.87 4.61 1.65
N VAL A 164 2.20 4.73 1.52
CA VAL A 164 2.88 4.84 0.21
C VAL A 164 2.94 3.50 -0.54
N SER A 165 2.77 2.35 0.12
CA SER A 165 2.47 1.09 -0.58
C SER A 165 1.74 0.09 0.32
N ILE A 166 0.44 -0.04 0.09
CA ILE A 166 -0.51 -0.82 0.91
C ILE A 166 -0.35 -2.33 0.69
N ALA A 167 0.75 -2.84 0.11
CA ALA A 167 0.88 -4.29 -0.13
C ALA A 167 0.89 -5.10 1.20
N SER A 168 1.52 -4.55 2.24
CA SER A 168 1.54 -5.15 3.58
C SER A 168 0.19 -5.00 4.28
N GLU A 169 -0.46 -3.85 4.16
CA GLU A 169 -1.77 -3.60 4.75
C GLU A 169 -2.89 -4.38 4.05
N GLU A 170 -2.87 -4.54 2.72
CA GLU A 170 -3.78 -5.41 1.96
C GLU A 170 -3.63 -6.88 2.39
N ARG A 171 -2.41 -7.32 2.70
CA ARG A 171 -2.17 -8.63 3.32
C ARG A 171 -2.84 -8.72 4.70
N SER A 172 -2.76 -7.66 5.50
CA SER A 172 -3.43 -7.61 6.80
C SER A 172 -4.96 -7.60 6.68
N PHE A 173 -5.52 -6.76 5.80
CA PHE A 173 -6.96 -6.71 5.54
C PHE A 173 -7.50 -8.00 4.94
N SER A 174 -6.75 -8.66 4.06
CA SER A 174 -7.13 -9.99 3.53
C SER A 174 -7.03 -11.09 4.59
N GLY A 175 -6.06 -11.02 5.51
CA GLY A 175 -6.00 -11.85 6.72
C GLY A 175 -7.23 -11.67 7.60
N LEU A 176 -7.57 -10.42 7.93
CA LEU A 176 -8.77 -10.07 8.69
C LEU A 176 -10.06 -10.52 8.00
N ARG A 177 -10.16 -10.35 6.67
CA ARG A 177 -11.33 -10.79 5.90
C ARG A 177 -11.49 -12.31 5.95
N ARG A 178 -10.40 -13.08 5.88
CA ARG A 178 -10.42 -14.54 6.07
C ARG A 178 -10.87 -14.92 7.47
N LEU A 179 -10.32 -14.30 8.52
CA LEU A 179 -10.75 -14.49 9.90
C LEU A 179 -12.24 -14.20 10.07
N LYS A 180 -12.71 -13.05 9.57
CA LYS A 180 -14.13 -12.63 9.59
C LYS A 180 -15.06 -13.60 8.88
N SER A 181 -14.64 -14.11 7.72
CA SER A 181 -15.44 -15.02 6.91
C SER A 181 -15.56 -16.40 7.56
N TRP A 182 -14.46 -16.91 8.14
CA TRP A 182 -14.42 -18.22 8.76
C TRP A 182 -15.22 -18.29 10.08
N LEU A 183 -15.17 -17.24 10.91
CA LEU A 183 -15.78 -17.23 12.25
C LEU A 183 -17.10 -16.45 12.34
N ARG A 184 -17.74 -16.14 11.20
CA ARG A 184 -18.89 -15.21 11.11
C ARG A 184 -20.05 -15.51 12.06
N ALA A 185 -20.22 -16.76 12.48
CA ALA A 185 -21.28 -17.18 13.40
C ALA A 185 -20.97 -16.95 14.90
N ASN A 186 -19.71 -16.78 15.32
CA ASN A 186 -19.28 -16.84 16.73
C ASN A 186 -18.23 -15.77 17.13
N MET A 187 -18.31 -14.56 16.56
CA MET A 187 -17.25 -13.54 16.69
C MET A 187 -17.68 -12.34 17.55
N SER A 188 -17.03 -12.16 18.70
CA SER A 188 -17.02 -10.87 19.41
C SER A 188 -15.82 -10.01 18.95
N GLU A 189 -15.87 -8.70 19.18
CA GLU A 189 -14.76 -7.79 18.85
C GLU A 189 -13.47 -8.18 19.57
N GLU A 190 -13.52 -8.49 20.86
CA GLU A 190 -12.35 -8.91 21.64
C GLU A 190 -11.69 -10.17 21.05
N ARG A 191 -12.50 -11.17 20.67
CA ARG A 191 -11.99 -12.41 20.07
C ARG A 191 -11.35 -12.16 18.71
N LEU A 192 -11.94 -11.29 17.89
CA LEU A 192 -11.38 -10.91 16.60
C LEU A 192 -10.03 -10.22 16.77
N THR A 193 -9.92 -9.25 17.67
CA THR A 193 -8.69 -8.51 17.92
C THR A 193 -7.58 -9.45 18.40
N GLY A 194 -7.88 -10.35 19.35
CA GLY A 194 -6.91 -11.35 19.81
C GLY A 194 -6.43 -12.29 18.71
N LEU A 195 -7.34 -12.80 17.88
CA LEU A 195 -6.99 -13.68 16.75
C LEU A 195 -6.23 -12.96 15.65
N ALA A 196 -6.56 -11.70 15.37
CA ALA A 196 -5.84 -10.88 14.40
C ALA A 196 -4.39 -10.64 14.84
N LEU A 197 -4.19 -10.29 16.12
CA LEU A 197 -2.85 -10.12 16.70
C LEU A 197 -2.03 -11.40 16.59
N MET A 198 -2.59 -12.56 16.94
CA MET A 198 -1.90 -13.85 16.78
C MET A 198 -1.61 -14.20 15.31
N HIS A 199 -2.49 -13.82 14.38
CA HIS A 199 -2.30 -14.10 12.97
C HIS A 199 -1.18 -13.24 12.34
N PHE A 200 -1.03 -12.00 12.77
CA PHE A 200 -0.01 -11.08 12.26
C PHE A 200 1.35 -11.27 12.93
N HIS A 201 1.36 -11.54 14.24
CA HIS A 201 2.58 -11.68 15.03
C HIS A 201 2.91 -13.15 15.32
N LYS A 202 3.12 -13.93 14.25
CA LYS A 202 3.48 -15.37 14.37
C LYS A 202 4.90 -15.61 14.87
N ASP A 203 5.72 -14.57 14.80
CA ASP A 203 7.11 -14.49 15.23
C ASP A 203 7.26 -14.32 16.75
N ILE A 204 6.19 -13.92 17.44
CA ILE A 204 6.17 -13.86 18.91
C ILE A 204 6.00 -15.27 19.47
N VAL A 205 7.05 -15.76 20.13
CA VAL A 205 7.00 -17.02 20.87
C VAL A 205 6.23 -16.80 22.17
N PHE A 206 5.07 -17.44 22.29
CA PHE A 206 4.28 -17.40 23.51
C PHE A 206 4.85 -18.38 24.54
N ASN A 207 5.00 -17.92 25.79
CA ASN A 207 5.30 -18.81 26.91
C ASN A 207 4.00 -19.49 27.35
N GLU A 208 3.89 -20.78 27.07
CA GLU A 208 2.71 -21.61 27.35
C GLU A 208 2.35 -21.62 28.84
N ASP A 209 3.35 -21.72 29.73
CA ASP A 209 3.15 -21.75 31.18
C ASP A 209 2.50 -20.47 31.69
N ASN A 210 2.95 -19.32 31.18
CA ASN A 210 2.35 -18.01 31.53
C ASN A 210 0.90 -17.90 31.06
N ILE A 211 0.57 -18.46 29.90
CA ILE A 211 -0.81 -18.46 29.38
C ILE A 211 -1.69 -19.35 30.26
N ILE A 212 -1.20 -20.55 30.62
CA ILE A 212 -1.92 -21.49 31.49
C ILE A 212 -2.17 -20.87 32.86
N GLU A 213 -1.15 -20.26 33.47
CA GLU A 213 -1.27 -19.63 34.78
C GLU A 213 -2.23 -18.43 34.75
N ARG A 214 -2.14 -17.59 33.72
CA ARG A 214 -3.08 -16.47 33.52
C ARG A 214 -4.50 -16.96 33.29
N PHE A 215 -4.68 -18.04 32.53
CA PHE A 215 -5.98 -18.63 32.27
C PHE A 215 -6.58 -19.23 33.54
N ALA A 216 -5.80 -19.97 34.34
CA ALA A 216 -6.22 -20.53 35.62
C ALA A 216 -6.64 -19.44 36.62
N LYS A 217 -5.92 -18.30 36.64
CA LYS A 217 -6.26 -17.14 37.49
C LYS A 217 -7.50 -16.37 37.02
N SER A 218 -7.96 -16.55 35.78
CA SER A 218 -9.09 -15.78 35.24
C SER A 218 -10.45 -16.18 35.80
N GLY A 219 -10.55 -17.33 36.50
CA GLY A 219 -11.78 -17.77 37.18
C GLY A 219 -12.96 -18.10 36.26
N VAL A 220 -12.76 -18.12 34.93
CA VAL A 220 -13.84 -18.37 33.97
C VAL A 220 -14.10 -19.88 33.87
N SER A 221 -15.12 -20.35 34.58
CA SER A 221 -15.65 -21.71 34.41
C SER A 221 -16.29 -21.85 33.02
N ARG A 222 -15.73 -22.70 32.16
CA ARG A 222 -16.38 -23.10 30.90
C ARG A 222 -16.57 -24.61 30.90
N ASN A 223 -17.76 -25.05 30.49
CA ASN A 223 -18.01 -26.45 30.15
C ASN A 223 -17.19 -26.77 28.89
N ILE A 224 -16.00 -27.33 29.07
CA ILE A 224 -15.18 -27.82 27.98
C ILE A 224 -15.68 -29.23 27.65
N GLU A 225 -16.61 -29.33 26.69
CA GLU A 225 -16.87 -30.61 26.04
C GLU A 225 -15.70 -30.92 25.11
N PHE A 226 -14.81 -31.80 25.56
CA PHE A 226 -13.84 -32.42 24.66
C PHE A 226 -14.61 -33.37 23.74
N VAL A 227 -14.82 -32.94 22.49
CA VAL A 227 -15.21 -33.87 21.42
C VAL A 227 -13.96 -34.68 21.08
N MET A 228 -13.92 -35.92 21.58
CA MET A 228 -12.90 -36.93 21.30
C MET A 228 -13.20 -37.62 19.97
#